data_AF-A0AAN8ZR48-F1
#
_entry.id   AF-A0AAN8ZR48-F1
#
_cell.length_a   1.000
_cell.length_b   1.000
_cell.length_c   1.000
_cell.angle_alpha   90.00
_cell.angle_beta   90.00
_cell.angle_gamma   90.00
#
_symmetry.space_group_name_H-M   'P 1'
#
loop_
_entity.id
_entity.type
_entity.pdbx_description
1 polymer ?
#
loop_
_entity_poly.entity_id
_entity_poly.type
_entity_poly.pdbx_seq_one_letter_code
_entity_poly.pdbx_strand_id
1 'polypeptide(L)'
;MEYDLKEKYMEIATYIWHNKSLMNHRAPEVWMNPVPADCRLCEQNNCVRPVILKKKKKNINWLFLLLGQWLGCCKLAQLKYFCEHTKNHRTGAKDRVLYLTYLGLCKQLDPEGPFDP
;
A
#
# COMPACT_ATOMS: atom_id res chain seq x y z
N MET A 1 6.27 16.53 4.17
CA MET A 1 5.36 15.87 3.22
C MET A 1 4.09 15.56 3.96
N GLU A 2 2.97 15.88 3.35
CA GLU A 2 1.63 15.67 3.89
C GLU A 2 0.72 15.20 2.76
N TYR A 3 -0.35 14.51 3.12
CA TYR A 3 -1.33 13.99 2.19
C TYR A 3 -2.71 14.46 2.62
N ASP A 4 -3.51 14.96 1.68
CA ASP A 4 -4.94 15.00 1.90
C ASP A 4 -5.47 13.57 1.92
N LEU A 5 -6.04 13.17 3.06
CA LEU A 5 -6.51 11.81 3.29
C LEU A 5 -7.58 11.42 2.27
N LYS A 6 -8.56 12.31 2.04
CA LYS A 6 -9.74 12.01 1.23
C LYS A 6 -9.36 11.94 -0.25
N GLU A 7 -8.60 12.91 -0.74
CA GLU A 7 -8.13 12.96 -2.11
C GLU A 7 -7.29 11.72 -2.46
N LYS A 8 -6.26 11.42 -1.63
CA LYS A 8 -5.37 10.29 -1.89
C LYS A 8 -6.05 8.94 -1.74
N TYR A 9 -6.94 8.82 -0.77
CA TYR A 9 -7.76 7.62 -0.64
C TYR A 9 -8.66 7.42 -1.87
N MET A 10 -9.34 8.47 -2.33
CA MET A 10 -10.23 8.39 -3.50
C MET A 10 -9.47 8.04 -4.78
N GLU A 11 -8.25 8.55 -4.96
CA GLU A 11 -7.35 8.17 -6.07
C GLU A 11 -7.12 6.65 -6.09
N ILE A 12 -6.76 6.07 -4.95
CA ILE A 12 -6.45 4.63 -4.80
C ILE A 12 -7.72 3.79 -4.94
N ALA A 13 -8.81 4.19 -4.27
CA ALA A 13 -10.08 3.48 -4.31
C ALA A 13 -10.66 3.41 -5.73
N THR A 14 -10.61 4.53 -6.46
CA THR A 14 -11.05 4.61 -7.85
C THR A 14 -10.19 3.72 -8.74
N TYR A 15 -8.87 3.75 -8.56
CA TYR A 15 -7.97 2.87 -9.31
C TYR A 15 -8.27 1.38 -9.06
N ILE A 16 -8.50 0.99 -7.81
CA ILE A 16 -8.90 -0.38 -7.47
C ILE A 16 -10.21 -0.74 -8.14
N TRP A 17 -11.25 0.08 -8.01
CA TRP A 17 -12.56 -0.17 -8.59
C TRP A 17 -12.49 -0.49 -10.08
N HIS A 18 -11.74 0.31 -10.85
CA HIS A 18 -11.61 0.13 -12.29
C HIS A 18 -10.77 -1.08 -12.70
N ASN A 19 -9.80 -1.51 -11.88
CA ASN A 19 -8.81 -2.50 -12.28
C ASN A 19 -8.92 -3.84 -11.53
N LYS A 20 -9.74 -3.94 -10.49
CA LYS A 20 -9.80 -5.11 -9.58
C LYS A 20 -10.00 -6.43 -10.31
N SER A 21 -10.89 -6.46 -11.31
CA SER A 21 -11.16 -7.66 -12.11
C SER A 21 -9.96 -8.10 -12.95
N LEU A 22 -9.11 -7.18 -13.38
CA LEU A 22 -7.92 -7.44 -14.18
C LEU A 22 -6.69 -7.82 -13.32
N MET A 23 -6.68 -7.41 -12.05
CA MET A 23 -5.56 -7.66 -11.14
C MET A 23 -5.39 -9.14 -10.77
N ASN A 24 -6.43 -9.98 -10.90
CA ASN A 24 -6.35 -11.43 -10.64
C ASN A 24 -5.71 -11.77 -9.28
N HIS A 25 -6.09 -11.02 -8.23
CA HIS A 25 -5.54 -11.09 -6.87
C HIS A 25 -4.02 -10.86 -6.76
N ARG A 26 -3.45 -10.07 -7.67
CA ARG A 26 -2.03 -9.67 -7.67
C ARG A 26 -1.90 -8.16 -7.79
N ALA A 27 -0.90 -7.60 -7.12
CA ALA A 27 -0.61 -6.19 -7.21
C ALA A 27 -0.11 -5.87 -8.64
N PRO A 28 -0.62 -4.81 -9.27
CA PRO A 28 -0.09 -4.34 -10.55
C PRO A 28 1.36 -3.84 -10.40
N GLU A 29 2.05 -3.75 -11.52
CA GLU A 29 3.48 -3.40 -11.57
C GLU A 29 3.78 -2.05 -10.91
N VAL A 30 2.91 -1.06 -11.10
CA VAL A 30 3.03 0.27 -10.49
C VAL A 30 3.08 0.23 -8.96
N TRP A 31 2.39 -0.73 -8.33
CA TRP A 31 2.46 -0.91 -6.88
C TRP A 31 3.68 -1.71 -6.45
N MET A 32 4.15 -2.63 -7.29
CA MET A 32 5.36 -3.41 -7.01
C MET A 32 6.63 -2.56 -7.09
N ASN A 33 6.61 -1.54 -7.94
CA ASN A 33 7.70 -0.59 -8.16
C ASN A 33 7.25 0.86 -7.87
N PRO A 34 7.02 1.23 -6.59
CA PRO A 34 6.56 2.57 -6.27
C PRO A 34 7.55 3.65 -6.72
N VAL A 35 7.02 4.68 -7.36
CA VAL A 35 7.79 5.84 -7.78
C VAL A 35 8.18 6.66 -6.54
N PRO A 36 9.48 6.93 -6.30
CA PRO A 36 9.90 7.82 -5.23
C PRO A 36 9.39 9.25 -5.49
N ALA A 37 9.20 10.04 -4.43
CA ALA A 37 8.80 11.43 -4.61
C ALA A 37 10.00 12.36 -4.81
N ASP A 38 9.75 13.53 -5.39
CA ASP A 38 10.72 14.60 -5.50
C ASP A 38 10.93 15.29 -4.14
N CYS A 39 12.14 15.77 -3.90
CA CYS A 39 12.46 16.52 -2.69
C CYS A 39 12.41 18.02 -2.96
N ARG A 40 11.48 18.73 -2.30
CA ARG A 40 11.36 20.19 -2.39
C ARG A 40 12.50 20.96 -1.71
N LEU A 41 13.32 20.29 -0.90
CA LEU A 41 14.40 20.94 -0.14
C LEU A 41 15.76 20.87 -0.85
N CYS A 42 16.03 19.77 -1.56
CA CYS A 42 17.26 19.62 -2.35
C CYS A 42 17.02 19.63 -3.86
N GLU A 43 15.76 19.81 -4.30
CA GLU A 43 15.33 19.90 -5.70
C GLU A 43 15.68 18.67 -6.56
N GLN A 44 15.99 17.55 -5.92
CA GLN A 44 16.27 16.30 -6.61
C GLN A 44 14.97 15.54 -6.87
N ASN A 45 14.85 15.05 -8.10
CA ASN A 45 13.71 14.23 -8.51
C ASN A 45 13.87 12.79 -8.02
N ASN A 46 12.75 12.14 -7.70
CA ASN A 46 12.67 10.72 -7.36
C ASN A 46 13.67 10.25 -6.27
N CYS A 47 13.97 11.09 -5.28
CA CYS A 47 14.95 10.76 -4.24
C CYS A 47 14.33 10.48 -2.85
N VAL A 48 13.06 10.83 -2.63
CA VAL A 48 12.39 10.64 -1.35
C VAL A 48 11.74 9.26 -1.29
N ARG A 49 12.14 8.46 -0.30
CA ARG A 49 11.60 7.12 -0.01
C ARG A 49 11.17 7.02 1.45
N PRO A 50 10.17 6.18 1.77
CA PRO A 50 9.77 5.98 3.16
C PRO A 50 10.84 5.22 3.95
N VAL A 51 11.01 5.58 5.21
CA VAL A 51 11.82 4.81 6.15
C VAL A 51 10.96 3.71 6.77
N ILE A 52 11.18 2.46 6.36
CA ILE A 52 10.40 1.33 6.84
C ILE A 52 11.19 0.56 7.89
N LEU A 53 10.65 0.52 9.11
CA LEU A 53 11.29 -0.13 10.25
C LEU A 53 11.44 -1.64 10.04
N LYS A 54 12.68 -2.14 10.09
CA LYS A 54 12.98 -3.56 9.84
C LYS A 54 12.42 -4.50 10.91
N LYS A 55 12.51 -4.11 12.20
CA LYS A 55 12.19 -4.98 13.35
C LYS A 55 10.84 -4.65 14.01
N LYS A 56 10.51 -3.36 14.19
CA LYS A 56 9.30 -2.90 14.88
C LYS A 56 8.12 -2.81 13.91
N LYS A 57 7.63 -3.95 13.38
CA LYS A 57 6.56 -4.00 12.37
C LYS A 57 5.25 -3.35 12.84
N LYS A 58 4.94 -3.43 14.13
CA LYS A 58 3.79 -2.77 14.78
C LYS A 58 3.82 -1.23 14.72
N ASN A 59 5.00 -0.63 14.49
CA ASN A 59 5.17 0.82 14.40
C ASN A 59 5.18 1.32 12.95
N ILE A 60 4.91 0.45 11.96
CA ILE A 60 4.82 0.88 10.56
C ILE A 60 3.57 1.75 10.41
N ASN A 61 3.74 2.95 9.87
CA ASN A 61 2.62 3.83 9.53
C ASN A 61 1.98 3.36 8.21
N TRP A 62 1.12 2.34 8.30
CA TRP A 62 0.47 1.71 7.16
C TRP A 62 -0.38 2.68 6.34
N LEU A 63 -1.10 3.59 7.02
CA LEU A 63 -1.92 4.60 6.36
C LEU A 63 -1.06 5.55 5.52
N PHE A 64 0.05 6.05 6.07
CA PHE A 64 0.94 6.92 5.32
C PHE A 64 1.56 6.23 4.11
N LEU A 65 1.93 4.95 4.24
CA LEU A 65 2.43 4.17 3.10
C LEU A 65 1.35 3.91 2.04
N LEU A 66 0.09 3.71 2.44
CA LEU A 66 -1.03 3.57 1.51
C LEU A 66 -1.22 4.87 0.72
N LEU A 67 -1.38 6.00 1.39
CA LEU A 67 -1.68 7.29 0.75
C LEU A 67 -0.55 7.75 -0.18
N GLY A 68 0.70 7.41 0.14
CA GLY A 68 1.85 7.62 -0.74
C GLY A 68 2.05 6.55 -1.81
N GLN A 69 1.19 5.53 -1.89
CA GLN A 69 1.31 4.36 -2.78
C GLN A 69 2.65 3.61 -2.64
N TRP A 70 3.25 3.66 -1.45
CA TRP A 70 4.58 3.13 -1.14
C TRP A 70 4.58 1.77 -0.43
N LEU A 71 3.43 1.10 -0.30
CA LEU A 71 3.37 -0.24 0.30
C LEU A 71 4.28 -1.24 -0.41
N GLY A 72 4.56 -1.05 -1.70
CA GLY A 72 5.53 -1.86 -2.46
C GLY A 72 6.96 -1.79 -1.93
N CYS A 73 7.33 -0.73 -1.19
CA CYS A 73 8.63 -0.60 -0.54
C CYS A 73 8.78 -1.57 0.65
N CYS A 74 7.68 -2.10 1.20
CA CYS A 74 7.72 -3.07 2.28
C CYS A 74 8.33 -4.41 1.83
N LYS A 75 9.03 -5.06 2.76
CA LYS A 75 9.46 -6.45 2.61
C LYS A 75 8.26 -7.38 2.76
N LEU A 76 8.34 -8.56 2.14
CA LEU A 76 7.31 -9.60 2.27
C LEU A 76 6.96 -9.91 3.73
N ALA A 77 7.95 -9.99 4.62
CA ALA A 77 7.74 -10.27 6.04
C ALA A 77 7.01 -9.15 6.81
N GLN A 78 7.01 -7.92 6.30
CA GLN A 78 6.24 -6.80 6.86
C GLN A 78 4.80 -6.86 6.35
N LEU A 79 4.61 -7.07 5.04
CA LEU A 79 3.27 -7.24 4.47
C LEU A 79 2.53 -8.45 5.06
N LYS A 80 3.23 -9.59 5.24
CA LYS A 80 2.66 -10.77 5.92
C LYS A 80 2.22 -10.47 7.34
N TYR A 81 2.99 -9.66 8.07
CA TYR A 81 2.63 -9.25 9.43
C TYR A 81 1.32 -8.46 9.44
N PHE A 82 1.13 -7.53 8.51
CA PHE A 82 -0.15 -6.83 8.38
C PHE A 82 -1.30 -7.81 8.13
N CYS A 83 -1.18 -8.67 7.11
CA CYS A 83 -2.22 -9.62 6.75
C CYS A 83 -2.59 -10.60 7.87
N GLU A 84 -1.62 -11.04 8.67
CA GLU A 84 -1.83 -11.87 9.86
C GLU A 84 -2.73 -11.14 10.89
N HIS A 85 -2.49 -9.85 11.11
CA HIS A 85 -3.23 -9.03 12.08
C HIS A 85 -4.57 -8.52 11.54
N THR A 86 -4.82 -8.64 10.23
CA THR A 86 -6.13 -8.35 9.62
C THR A 86 -6.89 -9.62 9.22
N LYS A 87 -6.47 -10.80 9.71
CA LYS A 87 -7.09 -12.12 9.42
C LYS A 87 -7.13 -12.48 7.92
N ASN A 88 -6.28 -11.89 7.09
CA ASN A 88 -6.11 -12.20 5.66
C ASN A 88 -4.85 -13.04 5.44
N HIS A 89 -4.64 -14.04 6.30
CA HIS A 89 -3.42 -14.83 6.27
C HIS A 89 -3.32 -15.64 4.96
N ARG A 90 -2.28 -15.37 4.17
CA ARG A 90 -2.03 -16.05 2.91
C ARG A 90 -0.57 -16.46 2.76
N THR A 91 -0.34 -17.70 2.37
CA THR A 91 0.93 -18.14 1.79
C THR A 91 0.97 -17.67 0.34
N GLY A 92 1.84 -16.69 0.05
CA GLY A 92 1.92 -16.10 -1.29
C GLY A 92 3.19 -15.31 -1.54
N ALA A 93 3.47 -15.09 -2.82
CA ALA A 93 4.49 -14.18 -3.30
C ALA A 93 4.13 -12.72 -2.96
N LYS A 94 5.11 -11.82 -3.07
CA LYS A 94 5.00 -10.43 -2.63
C LYS A 94 3.84 -9.67 -3.30
N ASP A 95 3.64 -9.87 -4.59
CA ASP A 95 2.54 -9.28 -5.37
C ASP A 95 1.15 -9.63 -4.81
N ARG A 96 0.93 -10.89 -4.43
CA ARG A 96 -0.34 -11.35 -3.83
C ARG A 96 -0.56 -10.76 -2.45
N VAL A 97 0.47 -10.74 -1.60
CA VAL A 97 0.36 -10.19 -0.24
C VAL A 97 0.23 -8.66 -0.27
N LEU A 98 0.90 -8.00 -1.22
CA LEU A 98 0.77 -6.55 -1.42
C LEU A 98 -0.64 -6.16 -1.85
N TYR A 99 -1.24 -6.90 -2.80
CA TYR A 99 -2.63 -6.71 -3.20
C TYR A 99 -3.60 -6.77 -2.01
N LEU A 100 -3.47 -7.82 -1.18
CA LEU A 100 -4.28 -7.97 0.03
C LEU A 100 -4.05 -6.86 1.05
N THR A 101 -2.83 -6.32 1.12
CA THR A 101 -2.50 -5.21 2.02
C THR A 101 -3.20 -3.93 1.57
N TYR A 102 -3.20 -3.62 0.28
CA TYR A 102 -3.94 -2.48 -0.28
C TYR A 102 -5.44 -2.61 0.00
N LEU A 103 -6.03 -3.75 -0.36
CA LEU A 103 -7.46 -3.99 -0.12
C LEU A 103 -7.82 -3.95 1.37
N GLY A 104 -7.02 -4.58 2.22
CA GLY A 104 -7.27 -4.60 3.66
C GLY A 104 -7.22 -3.20 4.28
N LEU A 105 -6.30 -2.33 3.84
CA LEU A 105 -6.25 -0.95 4.31
C LEU A 105 -7.40 -0.11 3.76
N CYS A 106 -7.78 -0.28 2.49
CA CYS A 106 -8.96 0.39 1.95
C CYS A 106 -10.24 -0.02 2.67
N LYS A 107 -10.42 -1.32 2.99
CA LYS A 107 -11.56 -1.81 3.79
C LYS A 107 -11.57 -1.25 5.21
N GLN A 108 -10.42 -0.96 5.81
CA GLN A 108 -10.36 -0.29 7.12
C GLN A 108 -10.81 1.17 7.07
N LEU A 109 -10.56 1.87 5.96
CA LEU A 109 -10.99 3.26 5.74
C LEU A 109 -12.45 3.36 5.32
N ASP A 110 -12.93 2.37 4.56
CA ASP A 110 -14.30 2.28 4.06
C ASP A 110 -14.79 0.83 4.14
N PRO A 111 -15.41 0.44 5.27
CA PRO A 111 -15.91 -0.91 5.49
C PRO A 111 -17.00 -1.35 4.51
N GLU A 112 -17.75 -0.42 3.93
CA GLU A 112 -18.82 -0.72 2.96
C GLU A 112 -18.28 -0.73 1.51
N GLY A 113 -17.03 -0.31 1.33
CA GLY A 113 -16.36 -0.26 0.04
C GLY A 113 -16.07 -1.64 -0.55
N PRO A 114 -15.81 -1.71 -1.87
CA PRO A 114 -15.69 -2.93 -2.65
C PRO A 114 -14.30 -3.60 -2.51
N PHE A 115 -13.76 -3.63 -1.30
CA PHE A 115 -12.38 -4.03 -1.01
C PHE A 115 -12.26 -5.44 -0.45
N ASP A 116 -13.30 -6.25 -0.51
CA ASP A 116 -13.20 -7.65 -0.08
C ASP A 116 -12.21 -8.41 -0.99
N PRO A 117 -11.24 -9.16 -0.40
CA PRO A 117 -10.14 -9.84 -1.10
C PRO A 117 -10.46 -10.75 -2.28
#